data_AF-A0AAP3DG18-F1
#
_entry.id   AF-A0AAP3DG18-F1
#
_cell.length_a   1.000
_cell.length_b   1.000
_cell.length_c   1.000
_cell.angle_alpha   90.00
_cell.angle_beta   90.00
_cell.angle_gamma   90.00
#
_symmetry.space_group_name_H-M   'P 1'
#
loop_
_entity.id
_entity.type
_entity.pdbx_description
1 polymer ?
#
loop_
_entity_poly.entity_id
_entity_poly.type
_entity_poly.pdbx_seq_one_letter_code
_entity_poly.pdbx_strand_id
1 'polypeptide(L)'
;MRTTTNQQSSPQQKTTQQKRPVKNQPQDRLGQAVVSLIFGIFGIILFLMSWFMLNYNSRYYTVSPGTMLTIFLAFIINVTGFILGIRARNSSKGRGMAIAGITLTSLPFVVMTLFFVATIIGMFRLWM
;
A
#
# COMPACT_ATOMS: atom_id res chain seq x y z
N MET A 1 -73.93 11.52 28.04
CA MET A 1 -73.69 10.90 26.73
C MET A 1 -72.34 10.20 26.76
N ARG A 2 -72.34 8.87 26.62
CA ARG A 2 -71.16 8.04 26.32
C ARG A 2 -71.05 7.92 24.81
N THR A 3 -69.83 7.99 24.28
CA THR A 3 -69.38 7.18 23.15
C THR A 3 -67.86 7.01 23.24
N THR A 4 -67.47 5.76 23.47
CA THR A 4 -66.14 5.20 23.23
C THR A 4 -65.92 5.03 21.73
N THR A 5 -64.72 5.32 21.23
CA THR A 5 -64.25 4.81 19.94
C THR A 5 -62.83 4.29 20.04
N ASN A 6 -62.67 3.08 19.49
CA ASN A 6 -61.57 2.15 19.63
C ASN A 6 -60.28 2.55 18.91
N GLN A 7 -59.21 1.92 19.42
CA GLN A 7 -57.95 1.57 18.78
C GLN A 7 -57.96 1.48 17.24
N GLN A 8 -56.92 2.03 16.62
CA GLN A 8 -56.28 1.38 15.47
C GLN A 8 -54.77 1.63 15.47
N SER A 9 -54.05 0.68 16.05
CA SER A 9 -52.64 0.43 15.78
C SER A 9 -52.47 -0.09 14.34
N SER A 10 -51.52 0.48 13.61
CA SER A 10 -51.09 0.07 12.27
C SER A 10 -49.67 0.61 12.02
N PRO A 11 -48.85 -0.05 11.17
CA PRO A 11 -47.61 -0.67 11.62
C PRO A 11 -46.34 -0.01 11.08
N GLN A 12 -45.21 -0.31 11.74
CA GLN A 12 -43.84 -0.37 11.18
C GLN A 12 -43.59 0.46 9.90
N GLN A 13 -43.10 1.69 10.04
CA GLN A 13 -42.30 2.28 8.97
C GLN A 13 -40.82 1.95 9.21
N LYS A 14 -40.51 0.67 8.96
CA LYS A 14 -39.17 0.21 8.65
C LYS A 14 -38.62 1.04 7.49
N THR A 15 -37.37 1.47 7.66
CA THR A 15 -36.40 1.68 6.57
C THR A 15 -36.77 2.68 5.47
N THR A 16 -36.49 3.95 5.70
CA THR A 16 -35.71 4.74 4.73
C THR A 16 -34.23 4.60 5.08
N GLN A 17 -33.72 3.35 5.04
CA GLN A 17 -32.34 3.18 4.60
C GLN A 17 -32.35 3.70 3.17
N GLN A 18 -31.89 4.94 3.02
CA GLN A 18 -31.46 5.49 1.76
C GLN A 18 -30.47 4.47 1.20
N LYS A 19 -30.97 3.57 0.36
CA LYS A 19 -30.21 2.59 -0.40
C LYS A 19 -29.42 3.45 -1.39
N ARG A 20 -28.35 4.08 -0.89
CA ARG A 20 -27.29 4.63 -1.73
C ARG A 20 -26.99 3.50 -2.71
N PRO A 21 -26.98 3.76 -4.03
CA PRO A 21 -26.71 2.73 -4.98
C PRO A 21 -25.44 2.04 -4.49
N VAL A 22 -25.53 0.74 -4.23
CA VAL A 22 -24.37 -0.10 -3.96
C VAL A 22 -23.61 -0.06 -5.28
N LYS A 23 -22.85 1.02 -5.47
CA LYS A 23 -21.90 1.20 -6.54
C LYS A 23 -21.01 0.00 -6.38
N ASN A 24 -21.16 -0.98 -7.26
CA ASN A 24 -20.37 -2.21 -7.35
C ASN A 24 -18.96 -1.87 -6.90
N GLN A 25 -18.66 -2.11 -5.63
CA GLN A 25 -17.31 -1.94 -5.14
C GLN A 25 -16.57 -3.05 -5.87
N PRO A 26 -15.59 -2.72 -6.71
CA PRO A 26 -14.89 -3.76 -7.46
C PRO A 26 -14.38 -4.74 -6.42
N GLN A 27 -14.89 -5.96 -6.46
CA GLN A 27 -14.61 -7.02 -5.49
C GLN A 27 -13.09 -7.25 -5.37
N ASP A 28 -12.35 -6.92 -6.45
CA ASP A 28 -10.90 -6.92 -6.56
C ASP A 28 -10.16 -5.89 -5.71
N ARG A 29 -10.81 -4.86 -5.15
CA ARG A 29 -10.10 -3.87 -4.32
C ARG A 29 -9.60 -4.44 -3.00
N LEU A 30 -10.27 -5.48 -2.48
CA LEU A 30 -9.79 -6.23 -1.33
C LEU A 30 -8.55 -7.05 -1.71
N GLY A 31 -8.58 -7.74 -2.86
CA GLY A 31 -7.44 -8.46 -3.40
C GLY A 31 -6.23 -7.55 -3.61
N GLN A 32 -6.43 -6.37 -4.18
CA GLN A 32 -5.37 -5.36 -4.33
C GLN A 32 -4.79 -4.91 -2.99
N ALA A 33 -5.62 -4.76 -1.94
CA ALA A 33 -5.12 -4.41 -0.60
C ALA A 33 -4.23 -5.52 -0.03
N VAL A 34 -4.66 -6.78 -0.13
CA VAL A 34 -3.88 -7.93 0.35
C VAL A 34 -2.58 -8.07 -0.43
N VAL A 35 -2.63 -7.96 -1.77
CA VAL A 35 -1.44 -8.00 -2.61
C VAL A 35 -0.50 -6.85 -2.26
N SER A 36 -1.00 -5.63 -2.05
CA SER A 36 -0.16 -4.51 -1.63
C SER A 36 0.55 -4.75 -0.29
N LEU A 37 -0.12 -5.42 0.65
CA LEU A 37 0.45 -5.78 1.94
C LEU A 37 1.54 -6.84 1.79
N ILE A 38 1.28 -7.88 0.99
CA ILE A 38 2.26 -8.94 0.70
C ILE A 38 3.50 -8.33 0.04
N PHE A 39 3.31 -7.51 -0.99
CA PHE A 39 4.40 -6.79 -1.65
C PHE A 39 5.13 -5.86 -0.68
N GLY A 40 4.43 -5.27 0.30
CA GLY A 40 5.07 -4.48 1.34
C GLY A 40 5.95 -5.29 2.29
N ILE A 41 5.48 -6.45 2.73
CA ILE A 41 6.25 -7.35 3.60
C ILE A 41 7.48 -7.87 2.86
N PHE A 42 7.32 -8.35 1.63
CA PHE A 42 8.47 -8.76 0.83
C PHE A 42 9.39 -7.57 0.52
N GLY A 43 8.82 -6.41 0.20
CA GLY A 43 9.55 -5.18 -0.09
C GLY A 43 10.45 -4.72 1.05
N ILE A 44 9.95 -4.73 2.29
CA ILE A 44 10.76 -4.35 3.46
C ILE A 44 11.86 -5.38 3.75
N ILE A 45 11.58 -6.68 3.60
CA ILE A 45 12.59 -7.74 3.80
C ILE A 45 13.71 -7.60 2.76
N LEU A 46 13.36 -7.43 1.49
CA LEU A 46 14.30 -7.20 0.40
C LEU A 46 15.08 -5.90 0.57
N PHE A 47 14.46 -4.84 1.10
CA PHE A 47 15.13 -3.60 1.43
C PHE A 47 16.19 -3.79 2.52
N LEU A 48 15.84 -4.47 3.61
CA LEU A 48 16.79 -4.77 4.70
C LEU A 48 17.94 -5.66 4.22
N MET A 49 17.64 -6.68 3.41
CA MET A 49 18.66 -7.55 2.81
C MET A 49 19.60 -6.77 1.89
N SER A 50 19.04 -5.87 1.07
CA SER A 50 19.80 -4.97 0.21
C SER A 50 20.72 -4.05 1.01
N TRP A 51 20.22 -3.50 2.12
CA TRP A 51 21.02 -2.65 3.01
C TRP A 51 22.17 -3.42 3.66
N PHE A 52 21.90 -4.64 4.14
CA PHE A 52 22.92 -5.51 4.73
C PHE A 52 23.99 -5.90 3.69
N MET A 53 23.57 -6.30 2.49
CA MET A 53 24.49 -6.62 1.40
C MET A 53 25.31 -5.40 0.97
N LEU A 54 24.70 -4.23 0.88
CA LEU A 54 25.42 -2.99 0.52
C LEU A 54 26.46 -2.65 1.59
N ASN A 55 26.09 -2.72 2.88
CA ASN A 55 27.00 -2.47 3.98
C ASN A 55 28.17 -3.47 4.00
N TYR A 56 27.87 -4.77 3.86
CA TYR A 56 28.88 -5.82 3.82
C TYR A 56 29.83 -5.65 2.63
N ASN A 57 29.31 -5.45 1.42
CA ASN A 57 30.15 -5.29 0.24
C ASN A 57 30.96 -4.00 0.35
N SER A 58 30.36 -2.85 0.61
CA SER A 58 31.07 -1.55 0.68
C SER A 58 32.23 -1.51 1.68
N ARG A 59 32.19 -2.34 2.72
CA ARG A 59 33.22 -2.37 3.76
C ARG A 59 34.43 -3.23 3.41
N TYR A 60 34.28 -4.21 2.52
CA TYR A 60 35.32 -5.20 2.22
C TYR A 60 35.69 -5.29 0.74
N TYR A 61 34.81 -4.89 -0.19
CA TYR A 61 34.96 -5.06 -1.64
C TYR A 61 34.25 -3.96 -2.45
N THR A 62 34.56 -3.86 -3.75
CA THR A 62 33.71 -3.13 -4.70
C THR A 62 32.32 -3.77 -4.77
N VAL A 63 31.26 -2.96 -4.80
CA VAL A 63 29.88 -3.46 -4.75
C VAL A 63 29.61 -4.42 -5.91
N SER A 64 29.21 -5.65 -5.57
CA SER A 64 28.98 -6.68 -6.58
C SER A 64 27.78 -6.34 -7.48
N PRO A 65 27.79 -6.74 -8.77
CA PRO A 65 26.63 -6.61 -9.65
C PRO A 65 25.37 -7.28 -9.09
N GLY A 66 25.51 -8.40 -8.36
CA GLY A 66 24.40 -9.09 -7.70
C GLY A 66 23.74 -8.26 -6.58
N THR A 67 24.53 -7.47 -5.86
CA THR A 67 24.01 -6.53 -4.85
C THR A 67 23.21 -5.41 -5.51
N MET A 68 23.72 -4.85 -6.61
CA MET A 68 23.00 -3.81 -7.38
C MET A 68 21.69 -4.32 -7.96
N LEU A 69 21.69 -5.56 -8.50
CA LEU A 69 20.47 -6.21 -8.99
C LEU A 69 19.45 -6.38 -7.85
N THR A 70 19.88 -6.82 -6.67
CA THR A 70 19.00 -7.01 -5.51
C THR A 70 18.37 -5.69 -5.06
N ILE A 71 19.16 -4.61 -4.97
CA ILE A 71 18.67 -3.26 -4.65
C ILE A 71 17.62 -2.82 -5.69
N PHE A 72 17.87 -3.08 -6.97
CA PHE A 72 16.94 -2.72 -8.04
C PHE A 72 15.62 -3.51 -7.98
N LEU A 73 15.66 -4.82 -7.75
CA LEU A 73 14.45 -5.63 -7.56
C LEU A 73 13.66 -5.19 -6.32
N ALA A 74 14.36 -4.90 -5.22
CA ALA A 74 13.74 -4.40 -4.00
C ALA A 74 13.02 -3.08 -4.26
N PHE A 75 13.60 -2.19 -5.07
CA PHE A 75 12.96 -0.95 -5.47
C PHE A 75 11.66 -1.21 -6.27
N ILE A 76 11.69 -2.06 -7.30
CA ILE A 76 10.50 -2.39 -8.11
C ILE A 76 9.37 -2.95 -7.24
N ILE A 77 9.69 -3.87 -6.33
CA ILE A 77 8.70 -4.49 -5.43
C ILE A 77 8.08 -3.44 -4.51
N ASN A 78 8.88 -2.57 -3.91
CA ASN A 78 8.38 -1.49 -3.04
C ASN A 78 7.51 -0.48 -3.81
N VAL A 79 7.92 -0.08 -5.02
CA VAL A 79 7.14 0.80 -5.91
C VAL A 79 5.78 0.17 -6.23
N THR A 80 5.79 -1.10 -6.63
CA THR A 80 4.58 -1.83 -7.02
C THR A 80 3.64 -1.98 -5.83
N GLY A 81 4.16 -2.40 -4.67
CA GLY A 81 3.41 -2.50 -3.43
C GLY A 81 2.79 -1.16 -3.00
N PHE A 82 3.56 -0.08 -3.09
CA PHE A 82 3.10 1.27 -2.74
C PHE A 82 1.98 1.75 -3.67
N ILE A 83 2.11 1.58 -4.99
CA ILE A 83 1.09 1.96 -5.98
C ILE A 83 -0.19 1.15 -5.78
N LEU A 84 -0.07 -0.17 -5.60
CA LEU A 84 -1.22 -1.05 -5.34
C LEU A 84 -1.93 -0.65 -4.04
N GLY A 85 -1.17 -0.33 -2.99
CA GLY A 85 -1.71 0.15 -1.73
C GLY A 85 -2.49 1.44 -1.91
N ILE A 86 -1.93 2.42 -2.63
CA ILE A 86 -2.61 3.68 -2.94
C ILE A 86 -3.92 3.45 -3.69
N ARG A 87 -3.95 2.53 -4.66
CA ARG A 87 -5.17 2.21 -5.42
C ARG A 87 -6.22 1.51 -4.55
N ALA A 88 -5.79 0.66 -3.63
CA ALA A 88 -6.67 -0.10 -2.74
C ALA A 88 -7.19 0.71 -1.53
N ARG A 89 -6.58 1.85 -1.18
CA ARG A 89 -6.97 2.67 -0.01
C ARG A 89 -8.41 3.17 -0.03
N ASN A 90 -9.00 3.33 -1.22
CA ASN A 90 -10.39 3.76 -1.41
C ASN A 90 -11.39 2.60 -1.32
N SER A 91 -10.96 1.42 -0.86
CA SER A 91 -11.81 0.27 -0.58
C SER A 91 -12.53 0.43 0.76
N SER A 92 -13.74 -0.11 0.90
CA SER A 92 -14.48 -0.16 2.17
C SER A 92 -14.05 -1.33 3.06
N LYS A 93 -13.68 -2.48 2.45
CA LYS A 93 -13.37 -3.74 3.14
C LYS A 93 -11.87 -3.96 3.33
N GLY A 94 -11.03 -3.32 2.50
CA GLY A 94 -9.57 -3.53 2.50
C GLY A 94 -8.75 -2.33 2.96
N ARG A 95 -9.39 -1.26 3.46
CA ARG A 95 -8.71 0.02 3.74
C ARG A 95 -7.59 -0.09 4.75
N GLY A 96 -7.80 -0.79 5.86
CA GLY A 96 -6.78 -0.98 6.90
C GLY A 96 -5.54 -1.70 6.38
N MET A 97 -5.75 -2.79 5.61
CA MET A 97 -4.66 -3.54 4.98
C MET A 97 -3.92 -2.72 3.93
N ALA A 98 -4.64 -1.98 3.08
CA ALA A 98 -4.03 -1.10 2.09
C ALA A 98 -3.18 -0.01 2.74
N ILE A 99 -3.69 0.61 3.82
CA ILE A 99 -2.93 1.60 4.58
C ILE A 99 -1.68 0.96 5.16
N ALA A 100 -1.77 -0.21 5.81
CA ALA A 100 -0.61 -0.90 6.35
C ALA A 100 0.45 -1.22 5.28
N GLY A 101 0.02 -1.69 4.10
CA GLY A 101 0.92 -1.91 2.95
C GLY A 101 1.61 -0.63 2.47
N ILE A 102 0.89 0.49 2.41
CA ILE A 102 1.46 1.81 2.09
C ILE A 102 2.48 2.22 3.16
N THR A 103 2.15 2.12 4.45
CA THR A 103 3.05 2.55 5.53
C THR A 103 4.33 1.71 5.56
N LEU A 104 4.22 0.42 5.24
CA LEU A 104 5.36 -0.50 5.23
C LEU A 104 6.29 -0.26 4.03
N THR A 105 5.74 0.15 2.88
CA THR A 105 6.50 0.42 1.65
C THR A 105 6.97 1.87 1.52
N SER A 106 6.37 2.82 2.23
CA SER A 106 6.66 4.25 2.07
C SER A 106 8.10 4.60 2.44
N LEU A 107 8.59 4.09 3.57
CA LEU A 107 9.95 4.37 4.03
C LEU A 107 11.00 3.77 3.08
N PRO A 108 10.97 2.47 2.73
CA PRO A 108 11.86 1.89 1.73
C PRO A 108 11.81 2.64 0.39
N PHE A 109 10.61 2.99 -0.06
CA PHE A 109 10.41 3.69 -1.33
C PHE A 109 11.10 5.06 -1.35
N VAL A 110 10.91 5.87 -0.30
CA VAL A 110 11.54 7.20 -0.22
C VAL A 110 13.06 7.08 -0.13
N VAL A 111 13.57 6.21 0.74
CA VAL A 111 15.02 6.03 0.93
C VAL A 111 15.68 5.54 -0.35
N MET A 112 15.11 4.53 -1.01
CA MET A 112 15.65 4.02 -2.27
C MET A 112 15.59 5.07 -3.39
N THR A 113 14.50 5.83 -3.48
CA THR A 113 14.38 6.91 -4.48
C THR A 113 15.48 7.96 -4.28
N LEU A 114 15.70 8.40 -3.04
CA LEU A 114 16.78 9.35 -2.72
C LEU A 114 18.16 8.78 -3.05
N PHE A 115 18.40 7.49 -2.76
CA PHE A 115 19.65 6.82 -3.10
C PHE A 115 19.92 6.82 -4.61
N PHE A 116 18.94 6.47 -5.45
CA PHE A 116 19.09 6.50 -6.90
C PHE A 116 19.32 7.93 -7.43
N VAL A 117 18.55 8.91 -6.93
CA VAL A 117 18.71 10.32 -7.33
C VAL A 117 20.11 10.83 -6.98
N ALA A 118 20.59 10.56 -5.76
CA ALA A 118 21.93 10.95 -5.32
C ALA A 118 23.02 10.31 -6.19
N THR A 119 22.86 9.03 -6.54
CA THR A 119 23.80 8.30 -7.40
C THR A 119 23.85 8.92 -8.81
N ILE A 120 22.70 9.26 -9.38
CA ILE A 120 22.61 9.91 -10.69
C ILE A 120 23.27 11.30 -10.65
N ILE A 121 22.94 12.14 -9.67
CA ILE A 121 23.53 13.48 -9.52
C ILE A 121 25.05 13.38 -9.33
N GLY A 122 25.52 12.44 -8.50
CA GLY A 122 26.94 12.19 -8.30
C GLY A 122 27.65 11.79 -9.59
N MET A 123 27.03 10.92 -10.39
CA MET A 123 27.57 10.52 -11.69
C MET A 123 27.68 11.71 -12.65
N PHE A 124 26.64 12.55 -12.74
CA PHE A 124 26.69 13.76 -13.57
C PHE A 124 27.73 14.79 -13.10
N ARG A 125 27.90 14.96 -11.78
CA ARG A 125 28.92 15.88 -11.22
C ARG A 125 30.36 15.38 -11.38
N LEU A 126 30.58 14.07 -11.43
CA LEU A 126 31.90 13.50 -11.66
C LEU A 126 32.29 13.51 -13.15
N TRP A 127 31.31 13.63 -14.04
CA TRP A 127 31.51 13.56 -15.50
C TRP A 127 31.65 14.93 -16.17
N MET A 128 31.17 16.00 -15.52
CA MET A 128 31.42 17.41 -15.88
C MET A 128 32.64 17.94 -15.14
#